data_AF-A0A072TUZ4-F1
#
_entry.id   AF-A0A072TUZ4-F1
#
_cell.length_a   1.000
_cell.length_b   1.000
_cell.length_c   1.000
_cell.angle_alpha   90.00
_cell.angle_beta   90.00
_cell.angle_gamma   90.00
#
_symmetry.space_group_name_H-M   'P 1'
#
loop_
_entity.id
_entity.type
_entity.pdbx_description
1 polymer ?
#
loop_
_entity_poly.entity_id
_entity_poly.type
_entity_poly.pdbx_seq_one_letter_code
_entity_poly.pdbx_strand_id
1 'polypeptide(L)'
;MTDPRSDGLGVSSCINKSLENAGVSPEEVNYVNAHATSTVAGDLAEVYAIKQVFKDTSELKMNGTKSMIGHSLGAAGGLEAIATIKAITSGWLHPTINQDNLEEDVTIDTVPNVKKKVMIHVPPHVAIHPLHPHKILTRGNLDPTQIEDKVWL
;
A
#
# COMPACT_ATOMS: atom_id res chain seq x y z
N MET A 1 -15.29 -16.05 -10.94
CA MET A 1 -15.12 -14.69 -10.39
C MET A 1 -14.88 -14.85 -8.89
N THR A 2 -13.70 -14.48 -8.42
CA THR A 2 -13.22 -14.72 -7.04
C THR A 2 -13.22 -13.40 -6.28
N ASP A 3 -14.41 -12.90 -5.95
CA ASP A 3 -14.50 -11.66 -5.17
C ASP A 3 -13.92 -11.91 -3.77
N PRO A 4 -13.14 -10.96 -3.23
CA PRO A 4 -12.68 -11.06 -1.86
C PRO A 4 -13.89 -11.07 -0.92
N ARG A 5 -13.71 -11.63 0.27
CA ARG A 5 -14.75 -11.55 1.29
C ARG A 5 -15.06 -10.08 1.57
N SER A 6 -16.34 -9.73 1.52
CA SER A 6 -16.81 -8.35 1.70
C SER A 6 -16.49 -7.76 3.07
N ASP A 7 -16.25 -8.60 4.07
CA ASP A 7 -15.81 -8.20 5.41
C ASP A 7 -14.32 -7.85 5.49
N GLY A 8 -13.54 -7.99 4.41
CA GLY A 8 -12.11 -7.70 4.40
C GLY A 8 -11.25 -8.67 5.23
N LEU A 9 -11.82 -9.75 5.80
CA LEU A 9 -11.12 -10.62 6.76
C LEU A 9 -9.84 -11.23 6.21
N GLY A 10 -9.86 -11.62 4.92
CA GLY A 10 -8.67 -12.17 4.25
C GLY A 10 -7.54 -11.16 4.17
N VAL A 11 -7.87 -9.91 3.85
CA VAL A 11 -6.91 -8.82 3.75
C VAL A 11 -6.43 -8.40 5.14
N SER A 12 -7.30 -8.24 6.14
CA SER A 12 -6.90 -7.85 7.49
C SER A 12 -6.03 -8.92 8.17
N SER A 13 -6.33 -10.20 7.95
CA SER A 13 -5.49 -11.31 8.42
C SER A 13 -4.09 -11.28 7.78
N CYS A 14 -4.01 -10.96 6.49
CA CYS A 14 -2.73 -10.82 5.78
C CYS A 14 -1.92 -9.65 6.33
N ILE A 15 -2.58 -8.50 6.54
CA ILE A 15 -1.97 -7.31 7.14
C ILE A 15 -1.41 -7.63 8.53
N ASN A 16 -2.20 -8.24 9.41
CA ASN A 16 -1.78 -8.56 10.78
C ASN A 16 -0.58 -9.51 10.80
N LYS A 17 -0.59 -10.58 9.99
CA LYS A 17 0.55 -11.51 9.88
C LYS A 17 1.80 -10.84 9.35
N SER A 18 1.62 -9.88 8.43
CA SER A 18 2.73 -9.09 7.90
C SER A 18 3.34 -8.23 9.01
N LEU A 19 2.53 -7.46 9.73
CA LEU A 19 2.95 -6.65 10.88
C LEU A 19 3.67 -7.48 11.95
N GLU A 20 3.11 -8.65 12.31
CA GLU A 20 3.71 -9.59 13.26
C GLU A 20 5.08 -10.09 12.77
N ASN A 21 5.19 -10.51 11.50
CA ASN A 21 6.45 -10.97 10.92
C ASN A 21 7.51 -9.87 10.87
N ALA A 22 7.08 -8.62 10.68
CA ALA A 22 7.93 -7.43 10.68
C ALA A 22 8.32 -6.95 12.09
N GLY A 23 7.60 -7.37 13.13
CA GLY A 23 7.74 -6.80 14.48
C GLY A 23 7.32 -5.32 14.56
N VAL A 24 6.37 -4.90 13.72
CA VAL A 24 5.89 -3.51 13.62
C VAL A 24 4.49 -3.42 14.21
N SER A 25 4.26 -2.43 15.06
CA SER A 25 2.92 -2.14 15.57
C SER A 25 2.08 -1.41 14.51
N PRO A 26 0.75 -1.63 14.45
CA PRO A 26 -0.13 -0.89 13.55
C PRO A 26 0.01 0.63 13.64
N GLU A 27 0.27 1.16 14.84
CA GLU A 27 0.42 2.58 15.13
C GLU A 27 1.69 3.21 14.50
N GLU A 28 2.65 2.38 14.11
CA GLU A 28 3.89 2.78 13.44
C GLU A 28 3.74 2.85 11.91
N VAL A 29 2.55 2.58 11.36
CA VAL A 29 2.31 2.63 9.91
C VAL A 29 1.48 3.86 9.56
N ASN A 30 2.06 4.76 8.75
CA ASN A 30 1.35 5.95 8.26
C ASN A 30 1.14 5.98 6.74
N TYR A 31 1.47 4.88 6.04
CA TYR A 31 1.27 4.77 4.59
C TYR A 31 0.96 3.33 4.13
N VAL A 32 0.00 3.19 3.22
CA VAL A 32 -0.36 1.94 2.54
C VAL A 32 -0.45 2.17 1.03
N ASN A 33 0.25 1.35 0.23
CA ASN A 33 -0.01 1.26 -1.21
C ASN A 33 -1.03 0.13 -1.43
N ALA A 34 -2.28 0.51 -1.64
CA ALA A 34 -3.41 -0.42 -1.78
C ALA A 34 -3.37 -1.14 -3.12
N HIS A 35 -4.07 -2.26 -3.22
CA HIS A 35 -4.14 -2.97 -4.50
C HIS A 35 -5.14 -2.31 -5.44
N ALA A 36 -6.21 -1.67 -4.95
CA ALA A 36 -6.99 -0.66 -5.68
C ALA A 36 -7.23 -1.01 -7.16
N THR A 37 -8.04 -2.04 -7.39
CA THR A 37 -8.30 -2.56 -8.76
C THR A 37 -9.38 -1.81 -9.50
N SER A 38 -9.95 -0.76 -8.88
CA SER A 38 -11.13 -0.06 -9.37
C SER A 38 -12.36 -0.99 -9.41
N THR A 39 -12.42 -1.96 -8.48
CA THR A 39 -13.59 -2.80 -8.28
C THR A 39 -14.25 -2.40 -6.97
N VAL A 40 -15.53 -2.03 -6.99
CA VAL A 40 -16.25 -1.54 -5.80
C VAL A 40 -16.14 -2.54 -4.65
N ALA A 41 -16.39 -3.82 -4.92
CA ALA A 41 -16.32 -4.86 -3.89
C ALA A 41 -14.89 -5.07 -3.34
N GLY A 42 -13.87 -5.06 -4.20
CA GLY A 42 -12.48 -5.27 -3.78
C GLY A 42 -11.92 -4.08 -3.01
N ASP A 43 -12.13 -2.88 -3.52
CA ASP A 43 -11.61 -1.65 -2.94
C ASP A 43 -12.29 -1.36 -1.59
N LEU A 44 -13.59 -1.61 -1.43
CA LEU A 44 -14.27 -1.52 -0.14
C LEU A 44 -13.78 -2.59 0.85
N ALA A 45 -13.55 -3.82 0.40
CA ALA A 45 -12.99 -4.86 1.26
C ALA A 45 -11.59 -4.50 1.77
N GLU A 46 -10.75 -3.86 0.95
CA GLU A 46 -9.45 -3.30 1.36
C GLU A 46 -9.62 -2.20 2.41
N VAL A 47 -10.54 -1.26 2.19
CA VAL A 47 -10.81 -0.18 3.14
C VAL A 47 -11.29 -0.71 4.49
N TYR A 48 -12.21 -1.67 4.50
CA TYR A 48 -12.68 -2.30 5.74
C TYR A 48 -11.57 -3.06 6.45
N ALA A 49 -10.71 -3.76 5.70
CA ALA A 49 -9.59 -4.47 6.28
C ALA A 49 -8.56 -3.51 6.92
N ILE A 50 -8.27 -2.40 6.26
CA ILE A 50 -7.40 -1.35 6.80
C ILE A 50 -8.01 -0.77 8.08
N LYS A 51 -9.30 -0.42 8.07
CA LYS A 51 -10.01 0.10 9.26
C LYS A 51 -10.08 -0.90 10.42
N GLN A 52 -10.03 -2.21 10.16
CA GLN A 52 -9.97 -3.23 11.20
C GLN A 52 -8.59 -3.31 11.87
N VAL A 53 -7.52 -3.10 11.12
CA VAL A 53 -6.14 -3.21 11.63
C VAL A 53 -5.69 -1.90 12.26
N PHE A 54 -5.87 -0.79 11.53
CA PHE A 54 -5.40 0.53 11.92
C PHE A 54 -6.54 1.28 12.60
N LYS A 55 -6.54 1.31 13.93
CA LYS A 55 -7.63 1.88 14.74
C LYS A 55 -7.82 3.39 14.52
N ASP A 56 -6.73 4.10 14.26
CA ASP A 56 -6.74 5.51 13.86
C ASP A 56 -6.18 5.62 12.44
N THR A 57 -7.00 6.13 11.52
CA THR A 57 -6.64 6.31 10.11
C THR A 57 -6.52 7.77 9.71
N SER A 58 -6.61 8.71 10.66
CA SER A 58 -6.55 10.15 10.40
C SER A 58 -5.24 10.58 9.73
N GLU A 59 -4.12 10.05 10.24
CA GLU A 59 -2.77 10.29 9.70
C GLU A 59 -2.35 9.28 8.63
N LEU A 60 -3.12 8.19 8.45
CA LEU A 60 -2.83 7.16 7.46
C LEU A 60 -3.07 7.68 6.05
N LYS A 61 -2.08 7.50 5.18
CA LYS A 61 -2.20 7.78 3.74
C LYS A 61 -2.30 6.49 2.96
N MET A 62 -3.17 6.49 1.96
CA MET A 62 -3.34 5.35 1.07
C MET A 62 -3.21 5.83 -0.37
N ASN A 63 -2.63 5.04 -1.27
CA ASN A 63 -2.74 5.32 -2.70
C ASN A 63 -2.86 4.03 -3.51
N GLY A 64 -3.20 4.13 -4.79
CA GLY A 64 -3.32 3.00 -5.70
C GLY A 64 -2.44 3.18 -6.94
N THR A 65 -1.36 2.40 -7.06
CA THR A 65 -0.40 2.52 -8.18
C THR A 65 -1.05 2.21 -9.54
N LYS A 66 -2.04 1.30 -9.57
CA LYS A 66 -2.74 0.88 -10.80
C LYS A 66 -3.48 2.02 -11.48
N SER A 67 -3.87 3.06 -10.74
CA SER A 67 -4.49 4.26 -11.34
C SER A 67 -3.60 4.90 -12.40
N MET A 68 -2.27 4.82 -12.25
CA MET A 68 -1.31 5.45 -13.14
C MET A 68 -0.80 4.54 -14.26
N ILE A 69 -0.68 3.23 -13.99
CA ILE A 69 0.01 2.30 -14.90
C ILE A 69 -0.86 1.12 -15.36
N GLY A 70 -2.12 1.07 -14.93
CA GLY A 70 -3.04 -0.03 -15.17
C GLY A 70 -2.77 -1.26 -14.30
N HIS A 71 -3.64 -2.26 -14.40
CA HIS A 71 -3.48 -3.52 -13.68
C HIS A 71 -2.55 -4.47 -14.44
N SER A 72 -1.26 -4.47 -14.10
CA SER A 72 -0.24 -5.31 -14.76
C SER A 72 -0.30 -6.80 -14.39
N LEU A 73 -1.46 -7.31 -13.95
CA LEU A 73 -1.71 -8.71 -13.59
C LEU A 73 -0.60 -9.29 -12.70
N GLY A 74 0.07 -10.36 -13.13
CA GLY A 74 1.14 -11.03 -12.37
C GLY A 74 2.35 -10.14 -12.05
N ALA A 75 2.57 -9.04 -12.79
CA ALA A 75 3.64 -8.09 -12.51
C ALA A 75 3.25 -7.02 -11.46
N ALA A 76 1.97 -6.90 -11.10
CA ALA A 76 1.46 -5.83 -10.24
C ALA A 76 2.23 -5.75 -8.91
N GLY A 77 2.42 -6.88 -8.23
CA GLY A 77 3.12 -6.89 -6.93
C GLY A 77 4.56 -6.37 -6.99
N GLY A 78 5.27 -6.61 -8.09
CA GLY A 78 6.64 -6.10 -8.28
C GLY A 78 6.66 -4.58 -8.51
N LEU A 79 5.75 -4.08 -9.35
CA LEU A 79 5.65 -2.65 -9.65
C LEU A 79 5.20 -1.84 -8.42
N GLU A 80 4.24 -2.37 -7.66
CA GLU A 80 3.74 -1.76 -6.42
C GLU A 80 4.80 -1.76 -5.32
N ALA A 81 5.63 -2.82 -5.26
CA ALA A 81 6.79 -2.87 -4.38
C ALA A 81 7.80 -1.75 -4.70
N ILE A 82 8.15 -1.58 -5.99
CA ILE A 82 9.06 -0.51 -6.44
C ILE A 82 8.47 0.86 -6.10
N ALA A 83 7.20 1.11 -6.42
CA ALA A 83 6.51 2.35 -6.11
C ALA A 83 6.56 2.67 -4.61
N THR A 84 6.34 1.65 -3.77
CA THR A 84 6.39 1.81 -2.32
C THR A 84 7.80 2.10 -1.81
N ILE A 85 8.82 1.42 -2.32
CA ILE A 85 10.23 1.71 -1.99
C ILE A 85 10.56 3.15 -2.37
N LYS A 86 10.14 3.61 -3.55
CA LYS A 86 10.34 5.00 -3.98
C LYS A 86 9.61 5.98 -3.07
N ALA A 87 8.40 5.67 -2.62
CA ALA A 87 7.70 6.49 -1.63
C ALA A 87 8.51 6.60 -0.33
N ILE A 88 8.90 5.48 0.26
CA ILE A 88 9.68 5.42 1.51
C ILE A 88 11.01 6.20 1.40
N THR A 89 11.75 5.99 0.32
CA THR A 89 13.09 6.58 0.14
C THR A 89 13.04 8.07 -0.21
N SER A 90 12.00 8.53 -0.88
CA SER A 90 11.88 9.94 -1.32
C SER A 90 10.98 10.80 -0.43
N GLY A 91 10.11 10.19 0.39
CA GLY A 91 9.05 10.88 1.12
C GLY A 91 7.93 11.42 0.22
N TRP A 92 7.88 11.04 -1.06
CA TRP A 92 6.83 11.46 -1.98
C TRP A 92 5.88 10.30 -2.28
N LEU A 93 4.60 10.49 -1.97
CA LEU A 93 3.53 9.61 -2.37
C LEU A 93 3.04 10.03 -3.75
N HIS A 94 3.01 9.09 -4.70
CA HIS A 94 2.36 9.32 -5.99
C HIS A 94 0.83 9.43 -5.79
N PRO A 95 0.12 10.15 -6.67
CA PRO A 95 -1.32 10.26 -6.57
C PRO A 95 -2.03 8.96 -6.96
N THR A 96 -3.24 8.79 -6.46
CA THR A 96 -4.26 7.97 -7.10
C THR A 96 -4.99 8.86 -8.11
N ILE A 97 -4.76 8.65 -9.41
CA ILE A 97 -5.31 9.52 -10.47
C ILE A 97 -6.70 9.06 -10.94
N ASN A 98 -7.44 9.96 -11.59
CA ASN A 98 -8.81 9.74 -12.10
C ASN A 98 -9.83 9.44 -10.99
N GLN A 99 -9.67 10.09 -9.84
CA GLN A 99 -10.49 9.83 -8.66
C GLN A 99 -11.39 11.03 -8.36
N ASP A 100 -12.64 10.98 -8.84
CA ASP A 100 -13.60 12.08 -8.74
C ASP A 100 -14.84 11.75 -7.89
N ASN A 101 -15.23 10.47 -7.84
CA ASN A 101 -16.44 10.00 -7.15
C ASN A 101 -16.12 8.84 -6.19
N LEU A 102 -15.53 9.18 -5.05
CA LEU A 102 -15.23 8.22 -3.99
C LEU A 102 -16.51 7.70 -3.32
N GLU A 103 -16.49 6.43 -2.95
CA GLU A 103 -17.50 5.85 -2.06
C GLU A 103 -17.42 6.49 -0.66
N GLU A 104 -18.57 6.70 -0.02
CA GLU A 104 -18.66 7.38 1.29
C GLU A 104 -17.85 6.68 2.39
N ASP A 105 -17.75 5.36 2.32
CA ASP A 105 -16.98 4.55 3.26
C ASP A 105 -15.47 4.73 3.13
N VAL A 106 -14.97 5.37 2.06
CA VAL A 106 -13.54 5.63 1.86
C VAL A 106 -13.17 6.95 2.52
N THR A 107 -13.03 6.90 3.86
CA THR A 107 -12.69 8.06 4.69
C THR A 107 -11.17 8.29 4.83
N ILE A 108 -10.35 7.40 4.29
CA ILE A 108 -8.88 7.47 4.34
C ILE A 108 -8.39 8.42 3.24
N ASP A 109 -7.36 9.22 3.52
CA ASP A 109 -6.73 10.10 2.53
C ASP A 109 -6.02 9.26 1.46
N THR A 110 -6.69 9.11 0.31
CA THR A 110 -6.29 8.29 -0.85
C THR A 110 -5.26 8.96 -1.77
N VAL A 111 -4.70 10.10 -1.34
CA VAL A 111 -3.80 10.94 -2.13
C VAL A 111 -4.39 11.21 -3.53
N PRO A 112 -5.60 11.79 -3.62
CA PRO A 112 -6.32 11.93 -4.88
C PRO A 112 -5.65 12.95 -5.81
N ASN A 113 -5.41 12.54 -7.06
CA ASN A 113 -5.05 13.36 -8.23
C ASN A 113 -3.75 14.19 -8.14
N VAL A 114 -3.22 14.45 -6.95
CA VAL A 114 -2.01 15.26 -6.73
C VAL A 114 -1.07 14.54 -5.76
N LYS A 115 0.20 14.41 -6.15
CA LYS A 115 1.25 13.82 -5.30
C LYS A 115 1.37 14.58 -3.98
N LYS A 116 1.74 13.88 -2.90
CA LYS A 116 1.87 14.46 -1.56
C LYS A 116 3.24 14.14 -0.97
N LYS A 117 3.87 15.13 -0.35
CA LYS A 117 5.09 14.91 0.44
C LYS A 117 4.69 14.55 1.85
N VAL A 118 5.19 13.43 2.35
CA VAL A 118 4.88 12.91 3.68
C VAL A 118 6.17 12.49 4.34
N MET A 119 6.31 12.82 5.62
CA MET A 119 7.30 12.15 6.45
C MET A 119 6.76 10.76 6.73
N ILE A 120 7.26 9.79 5.99
CA ILE A 120 6.87 8.39 6.16
C ILE A 120 7.57 7.90 7.43
N HIS A 121 6.82 7.91 8.53
CA HIS A 121 7.22 7.37 9.82
C HIS A 121 6.91 5.88 9.72
N VAL A 122 7.81 5.14 9.10
CA VAL A 122 7.81 3.69 9.17
C VAL A 122 9.12 3.34 9.87
N PRO A 123 9.14 3.25 11.22
CA PRO A 123 10.08 2.36 11.90
C PRO A 123 9.95 1.01 11.21
N PRO A 124 11.07 0.35 10.91
CA PRO A 124 11.18 -0.39 9.68
C PRO A 124 10.04 -1.42 9.62
N HIS A 125 9.22 -1.39 8.56
CA HIS A 125 8.65 -2.57 7.88
C HIS A 125 7.13 -2.54 7.78
N VAL A 126 6.51 -1.82 6.81
CA VAL A 126 5.22 -2.23 6.19
C VAL A 126 4.95 -1.57 4.81
N ALA A 127 4.64 -2.42 3.82
CA ALA A 127 3.86 -2.11 2.62
C ALA A 127 3.02 -3.36 2.33
N ILE A 128 1.71 -3.23 2.11
CA ILE A 128 0.82 -4.41 2.10
C ILE A 128 0.18 -4.53 0.73
N HIS A 129 0.59 -5.55 -0.01
CA HIS A 129 -0.12 -5.96 -1.20
C HIS A 129 -1.14 -7.07 -0.82
N PRO A 130 -2.45 -6.78 -0.79
CA PRO A 130 -3.47 -7.69 -0.26
C PRO A 130 -3.64 -9.02 -1.00
N LEU A 131 -3.05 -9.21 -2.20
CA LEU A 131 -3.09 -10.48 -2.95
C LEU A 131 -1.76 -11.24 -3.00
N HIS A 132 -0.65 -10.67 -2.49
CA HIS A 132 0.65 -11.37 -2.43
C HIS A 132 1.28 -11.21 -1.04
N PRO A 133 1.06 -12.18 -0.12
CA PRO A 133 1.22 -12.05 1.33
C PRO A 133 2.66 -12.05 1.88
N HIS A 134 3.67 -11.70 1.07
CA HIS A 134 5.08 -11.98 1.43
C HIS A 134 6.03 -10.78 1.39
N LYS A 135 5.59 -9.56 1.06
CA LYS A 135 6.54 -8.45 0.84
C LYS A 135 6.13 -7.17 1.54
N ILE A 136 6.67 -7.02 2.73
CA ILE A 136 6.84 -5.76 3.45
C ILE A 136 8.18 -5.13 3.05
N LEU A 137 8.21 -3.82 2.84
CA LEU A 137 9.40 -3.11 2.37
C LEU A 137 9.85 -2.04 3.36
N THR A 138 11.19 -1.89 3.51
CA THR A 138 11.81 -0.91 4.41
C THR A 138 13.04 -0.22 3.90
N ARG A 139 13.26 0.94 4.50
CA ARG A 139 14.48 1.73 4.35
C ARG A 139 15.75 1.02 4.85
N GLY A 140 15.67 0.13 5.85
CA GLY A 140 16.84 -0.54 6.43
C GLY A 140 17.51 -1.60 5.54
N ASN A 141 16.79 -2.15 4.55
CA ASN A 141 17.31 -3.17 3.62
C ASN A 141 17.82 -2.58 2.28
N LEU A 142 17.95 -1.26 2.19
CA LEU A 142 18.38 -0.57 0.98
C LEU A 142 19.59 0.30 1.32
N ASP A 143 20.76 -0.33 1.39
CA ASP A 143 22.03 0.39 1.30
C ASP A 143 22.13 0.97 -0.12
N PRO A 144 22.13 2.31 -0.29
CA PRO A 144 22.29 2.93 -1.59
C PRO A 144 23.62 2.56 -2.28
N THR A 145 24.63 2.16 -1.49
CA THR A 145 25.94 1.76 -1.99
C THR A 145 25.99 0.34 -2.54
N GLN A 146 24.90 -0.44 -2.40
CA GLN A 146 24.75 -1.79 -2.98
C GLN A 146 23.85 -1.80 -4.23
N ILE A 147 23.29 -0.66 -4.65
CA ILE A 147 22.43 -0.52 -5.84
C ILE A 147 23.22 -0.06 -7.07
N GLU A 148 24.47 0.37 -6.88
CA GLU A 148 25.43 0.55 -7.97
C GLU A 148 26.15 -0.77 -8.22
N ASP A 149 25.53 -1.68 -8.98
CA ASP A 149 26.22 -2.51 -9.98
C ASP A 149 25.28 -3.61 -10.52
N LYS A 150 25.22 -3.68 -11.86
CA LYS A 150 24.62 -4.71 -12.72
C LYS A 150 23.18 -4.45 -13.20
N VAL A 151 23.11 -3.56 -14.20
CA VAL A 151 22.21 -3.76 -15.34
C VAL A 151 22.70 -4.99 -16.12
N TRP A 152 21.87 -6.03 -16.22
CA TRP A 152 21.92 -6.98 -17.32
C TRP A 152 20.53 -6.95 -17.97
N LEU A 153 20.54 -6.84 -19.30
CA LEU A 153 19.43 -6.67 -20.25
C LEU A 153 18.04 -7.14 -19.78
#